data_AF-A0AAW8KYH6-F1
#
_entry.id   AF-A0AAW8KYH6-F1
#
_cell.length_a   1.000
_cell.length_b   1.000
_cell.length_c   1.000
_cell.angle_alpha   90.00
_cell.angle_beta   90.00
_cell.angle_gamma   90.00
#
_symmetry.space_group_name_H-M   'P 1'
#
loop_
_entity.id
_entity.type
_entity.pdbx_description
1 polymer ?
#
loop_
_entity_poly.entity_id
_entity_poly.type
_entity_poly.pdbx_seq_one_letter_code
_entity_poly.pdbx_strand_id
1 'polypeptide(L)' 'YLAEQAQNLEKAGADCILVCTNTMHKIAAQIEDSISIPFLHIADATAKEILSQNIGKVALLGTAFTMEQDFYKARL' A
#
# COMPACT_ATOMS: atom_id res chain seq x y z
N TYR A 1 7.59 -6.31 -13.09
CA TYR A 1 8.73 -5.72 -12.35
C TYR A 1 8.51 -5.71 -10.85
N LEU A 2 7.62 -4.90 -10.24
CA LEU A 2 7.54 -4.84 -8.76
C LEU A 2 7.12 -6.16 -8.09
N ALA A 3 6.18 -6.92 -8.66
CA ALA A 3 5.82 -8.25 -8.16
C ALA A 3 7.03 -9.21 -8.14
N GLU A 4 7.82 -9.20 -9.21
CA GLU A 4 9.07 -9.98 -9.29
C GLU A 4 10.10 -9.54 -8.24
N GLN A 5 10.23 -8.23 -7.97
CA GLN A 5 11.10 -7.74 -6.90
C GLN A 5 10.62 -8.19 -5.51
N ALA A 6 9.30 -8.21 -5.28
CA ALA A 6 8.74 -8.73 -4.03
C ALA A 6 9.04 -10.23 -3.85
N GLN A 7 8.90 -11.03 -4.91
CA GLN A 7 9.29 -12.45 -4.91
C GLN A 7 10.79 -12.65 -4.62
N ASN A 8 11.65 -11.79 -5.16
CA ASN A 8 13.09 -11.87 -4.89
C ASN A 8 13.42 -11.54 -3.44
N LEU A 9 12.75 -10.55 -2.84
CA LEU A 9 12.90 -10.22 -1.42
C LEU A 9 12.37 -11.34 -0.51
N GLU A 10 11.24 -11.95 -0.84
CA GLU A 10 10.72 -13.12 -0.14
C GLU A 10 11.72 -14.28 -0.17
N LYS A 11 12.27 -14.61 -1.36
CA LYS A 11 13.31 -15.65 -1.51
C LYS A 11 14.59 -15.32 -0.74
N ALA A 12 14.88 -14.04 -0.52
CA ALA A 12 16.02 -13.58 0.27
C ALA A 12 15.78 -13.64 1.79
N GLY A 13 14.57 -14.04 2.22
CA GLY A 13 14.23 -14.21 3.64
C GLY A 13 13.55 -13.01 4.29
N ALA A 14 12.91 -12.13 3.51
CA ALA A 14 12.06 -11.08 4.07
C ALA A 14 10.84 -11.69 4.79
N ASP A 15 10.52 -11.19 5.98
CA ASP A 15 9.32 -11.62 6.73
C ASP A 15 8.04 -10.90 6.26
N CYS A 16 8.18 -9.76 5.59
CA CYS A 16 7.07 -9.00 5.00
C CYS A 16 7.58 -8.05 3.89
N ILE A 17 6.66 -7.54 3.09
CA ILE A 17 6.93 -6.56 2.02
C ILE A 17 6.13 -5.28 2.25
N LEU A 18 6.72 -4.13 1.94
CA LEU A 18 6.02 -2.86 1.81
C LEU A 18 6.57 -2.06 0.63
N VAL A 19 5.77 -1.15 0.11
CA VAL A 19 6.16 -0.29 -1.02
C VAL A 19 6.30 1.15 -0.54
N CYS A 20 7.48 1.74 -0.70
CA CYS A 20 7.80 3.09 -0.22
C CYS A 20 7.28 4.21 -1.15
N THR A 21 6.03 4.11 -1.64
CA THR A 21 5.40 5.13 -2.49
C THR A 21 3.88 4.95 -2.56
N ASN A 22 3.12 6.05 -2.48
CA ASN A 22 1.67 5.99 -2.57
C ASN A 22 1.18 5.49 -3.94
N THR A 23 1.75 6.02 -5.03
CA THR A 23 1.26 5.75 -6.40
C THR A 23 1.33 4.26 -6.77
N MET A 24 2.38 3.54 -6.37
CA MET A 24 2.55 2.14 -6.79
C MET A 24 1.67 1.15 -6.02
N HIS A 25 0.98 1.59 -4.96
CA HIS A 25 -0.08 0.78 -4.35
C HIS A 25 -1.26 0.53 -5.31
N LYS A 26 -1.31 1.23 -6.45
CA LYS A 26 -2.19 0.89 -7.58
C LYS A 26 -2.06 -0.56 -8.04
N ILE A 27 -0.87 -1.17 -7.88
CA ILE A 27 -0.63 -2.57 -8.22
C ILE A 27 -0.43 -3.45 -6.97
N ALA A 28 -0.88 -3.00 -5.79
CA ALA A 28 -0.73 -3.74 -4.54
C ALA A 28 -1.28 -5.17 -4.65
N ALA A 29 -2.47 -5.36 -5.23
CA ALA A 29 -3.05 -6.68 -5.45
C ALA A 29 -2.12 -7.61 -6.25
N GLN A 30 -1.48 -7.10 -7.31
CA GLN A 30 -0.54 -7.91 -8.11
C GLN A 30 0.72 -8.30 -7.33
N ILE A 31 1.14 -7.48 -6.36
CA ILE A 31 2.26 -7.78 -5.47
C ILE A 31 1.82 -8.82 -4.43
N GLU A 32 0.69 -8.56 -3.75
CA GLU A 32 0.07 -9.44 -2.77
C GLU A 32 -0.17 -10.85 -3.33
N ASP A 33 -0.73 -10.96 -4.53
CA ASP A 33 -0.99 -12.24 -5.21
C ASP A 33 0.29 -12.99 -5.63
N SER A 34 1.45 -12.32 -5.64
CA SER A 34 2.72 -12.89 -6.12
C SER A 34 3.62 -13.46 -5.04
N ILE A 35 3.32 -13.21 -3.76
CA ILE A 35 4.12 -13.59 -2.59
C ILE A 35 3.25 -14.33 -1.57
N SER A 36 3.85 -15.09 -0.66
CA SER A 36 3.17 -15.77 0.44
C SER A 36 3.33 -15.06 1.79
N ILE A 37 4.34 -14.20 1.93
CA ILE A 37 4.57 -13.37 3.11
C ILE A 37 3.65 -12.12 3.13
N PRO A 38 3.35 -11.54 4.31
CA PRO A 38 2.48 -10.38 4.43
C PRO A 38 2.96 -9.16 3.61
N PHE A 39 2.01 -8.50 2.94
CA PHE A 39 2.20 -7.17 2.35
C PHE A 39 1.58 -6.11 3.26
N LEU A 40 2.36 -5.09 3.62
CA LEU A 40 1.92 -3.98 4.46
C LEU A 40 1.53 -2.79 3.59
N HIS A 41 0.23 -2.57 3.42
CA HIS A 41 -0.29 -1.47 2.63
C HIS A 41 -0.24 -0.14 3.40
N ILE A 42 0.34 0.91 2.83
CA ILE A 42 0.52 2.20 3.51
C ILE A 42 -0.82 2.86 3.92
N ALA A 43 -1.86 2.71 3.09
CA ALA A 43 -3.19 3.25 3.40
C ALA A 43 -3.81 2.63 4.65
N ASP A 44 -3.59 1.33 4.93
CA ASP A 44 -4.15 0.67 6.12
C ASP A 44 -3.54 1.24 7.40
N ALA A 45 -2.21 1.41 7.41
CA ALA A 45 -1.50 2.04 8.51
C ALA A 45 -1.92 3.50 8.72
N THR A 46 -2.15 4.23 7.62
CA THR A 46 -2.60 5.63 7.65
C THR A 46 -4.03 5.75 8.19
N ALA A 47 -4.96 4.92 7.71
CA ALA A 47 -6.34 4.89 8.16
C ALA A 47 -6.44 4.56 9.65
N LYS A 48 -5.65 3.58 10.12
CA LYS A 48 -5.59 3.21 11.54
C LYS A 48 -5.25 4.42 12.43
N GLU A 49 -4.29 5.24 12.03
CA GLU A 49 -3.87 6.41 12.80
C GLU A 49 -4.86 7.58 12.69
N ILE A 50 -5.47 7.79 11.53
CA ILE A 50 -6.55 8.79 11.37
C ILE A 50 -7.73 8.46 12.30
N LEU A 51 -8.11 7.19 12.35
CA LEU A 51 -9.21 6.70 13.19
C LEU A 51 -8.84 6.73 14.69
N SER A 52 -7.59 6.44 15.06
CA SER A 52 -7.13 6.53 16.46
C SER A 52 -7.25 7.96 17.01
N GLN A 53 -7.15 8.96 16.14
CA GLN A 53 -7.31 10.38 16.46
C GLN A 53 -8.76 10.88 16.35
N ASN A 54 -9.73 9.99 16.08
CA ASN A 54 -11.15 10.33 15.87
C ASN A 54 -11.42 11.31 14.72
N ILE A 55 -10.61 11.28 13.66
CA ILE A 55 -10.76 12.14 12.49
C ILE A 55 -11.58 11.39 11.43
N GLY A 56 -12.78 11.89 11.09
CA GLY A 56 -13.66 11.25 10.09
C GLY A 56 -13.50 11.78 8.66
N LYS A 57 -12.70 12.85 8.46
CA LYS A 57 -12.50 13.47 7.14
C LYS A 57 -11.14 14.15 7.07
N VAL A 58 -10.37 13.82 6.03
CA VAL A 58 -9.03 14.36 5.78
C VAL A 58 -8.91 14.85 4.34
N ALA A 59 -7.95 15.76 4.10
CA ALA A 59 -7.50 16.06 2.74
C ALA A 59 -6.47 15.01 2.30
N LEU A 60 -6.61 14.48 1.08
CA LEU A 60 -5.62 13.59 0.46
C LEU A 60 -4.76 14.39 -0.52
N LEU A 61 -3.48 14.56 -0.22
CA LEU A 61 -2.52 15.26 -1.07
C LEU A 61 -1.46 14.28 -1.57
N GLY A 62 -1.15 14.34 -2.87
CA GLY A 62 -0.19 13.45 -3.51
C GLY A 62 -0.10 13.68 -5.01
N THR A 63 0.32 12.66 -5.75
CA THR A 63 0.27 12.69 -7.21
C THR A 63 -1.17 12.69 -7.70
N ALA A 64 -1.43 13.17 -8.92
CA ALA A 64 -2.75 13.11 -9.55
C ALA A 64 -3.35 11.70 -9.51
N PHE A 65 -2.54 10.66 -9.77
CA PHE A 65 -2.95 9.26 -9.66
C PHE A 65 -3.50 8.92 -8.26
N THR A 66 -2.78 9.30 -7.21
CA THR A 66 -3.17 9.01 -5.82
C THR A 66 -4.44 9.76 -5.42
N MET A 67 -4.58 11.01 -5.83
CA MET A 67 -5.71 11.86 -5.46
C MET A 67 -6.98 11.55 -6.25
N GLU A 68 -6.84 11.22 -7.54
CA GLU A 68 -7.97 11.12 -8.47
C GLU A 68 -8.51 9.68 -8.61
N GLN A 69 -7.64 8.66 -8.58
CA GLN A 69 -8.05 7.26 -8.77
C GLN A 69 -8.50 6.58 -7.47
N ASP A 70 -9.26 5.50 -7.59
CA ASP A 70 -9.94 4.86 -6.45
C ASP A 70 -9.04 3.97 -5.60
N PHE A 71 -7.92 3.45 -6.14
CA PHE A 71 -7.10 2.44 -5.46
C PHE A 71 -6.61 2.85 -4.06
N TYR A 72 -6.41 4.16 -3.82
CA TYR A 72 -5.97 4.68 -2.54
C TYR A 72 -7.16 5.12 -1.68
N LYS A 73 -8.11 5.84 -2.26
CA LYS A 73 -9.30 6.38 -1.57
C LYS A 73 -10.26 5.29 -1.09
N ALA A 74 -10.43 4.22 -1.86
CA ALA A 74 -11.35 3.12 -1.52
C ALA A 74 -10.86 2.28 -0.33
N ARG A 75 -9.59 2.44 0.06
CA ARG A 75 -8.95 1.70 1.16
C ARG A 75 -8.72 2.57 2.41
N LEU A 76 -8.96 3.89 2.32
CA LEU A 76 -8.98 4.84 3.44
C LEU A 76 -10.38 4.98 4.00
#